data_AF-A0A2X1REB9-F1
#
_entry.id   AF-A0A2X1REB9-F1
#
_cell.length_a   1.000
_cell.length_b   1.000
_cell.length_c   1.000
_cell.angle_alpha   90.00
_cell.angle_beta   90.00
_cell.angle_gamma   90.00
#
_symmetry.space_group_name_H-M   'P 1'
#
loop_
_entity.id
_entity.type
_entity.pdbx_description
1 polymer ?
#
loop_
_entity_poly.entity_id
_entity_poly.type
_entity_poly.pdbx_seq_one_letter_code
_entity_poly.pdbx_strand_id
1 'polypeptide(L)'
;MSPIEKSSKLENVCYDIRGPVLKEAKRLEEEGNKVLKLNIGNPAPFGFEAPDEILVDVIRNLPTAQGYCDSKGLYSARKAIMQHYQARGMRDVTVEDIYIGNGVSELIVQAMQALLNSGDEMLVPAPDYPLWTAAVSLSSGKAVHYLCDESSDWFPDLDDIRAKITPRTRGIVIINPNNPTGAVYSKELLQEIVEIARQHNLIIFADEIYDKILYDEAQHHSIAALAPDLLTVTFNGLSKTYRVAGFRQGWMVLNGPKNTRRAISKGWRCWLQCVCAPTCRPSMLSRRRWAAIRASANSSSPADACMNNATAPGSLSTIFRASPA
;
A
#
# COMPACT_ATOMS: atom_id res chain seq x y z
N MET A 1 6.66 28.45 -36.13
CA MET A 1 7.34 27.55 -35.17
C MET A 1 6.63 26.21 -35.20
N SER A 2 7.35 25.09 -35.21
CA SER A 2 6.71 23.78 -35.03
C SER A 2 6.20 23.67 -33.59
N PRO A 3 4.96 23.22 -33.37
CA PRO A 3 4.45 22.99 -32.02
C PRO A 3 5.27 21.88 -31.33
N ILE A 4 5.48 22.03 -30.02
CA ILE A 4 6.14 21.04 -29.16
C ILE A 4 5.03 20.22 -28.51
N GLU A 5 4.84 18.99 -28.97
CA GLU A 5 3.83 18.08 -28.46
C GLU A 5 4.35 17.20 -27.31
N LYS A 6 3.43 16.64 -26.52
CA LYS A 6 3.77 15.64 -25.51
C LYS A 6 4.37 14.39 -26.17
N SER A 7 5.28 13.70 -25.49
CA SER A 7 5.84 12.44 -26.02
C SER A 7 4.77 11.36 -26.14
N SER A 8 4.88 10.48 -27.13
CA SER A 8 3.88 9.43 -27.43
C SER A 8 3.52 8.51 -26.26
N LYS A 9 4.46 8.25 -25.33
CA LYS A 9 4.18 7.45 -24.12
C LYS A 9 3.10 8.06 -23.20
N LEU A 10 2.78 9.35 -23.36
CA LEU A 10 1.76 10.06 -22.60
C LEU A 10 0.41 10.16 -23.34
N GLU A 11 0.28 9.57 -24.54
CA GLU A 11 -0.97 9.59 -25.29
C GLU A 11 -2.11 8.89 -24.55
N ASN A 12 -1.81 7.73 -23.94
CA ASN A 12 -2.78 6.89 -23.23
C ASN A 12 -2.74 7.05 -21.69
N VAL A 13 -1.98 8.02 -21.18
CA VAL A 13 -1.85 8.24 -19.73
C VAL A 13 -2.96 9.17 -19.25
N CYS A 14 -3.92 8.61 -18.52
CA CYS A 14 -5.02 9.34 -17.89
C CYS A 14 -4.96 9.17 -16.36
N TYR A 15 -4.78 10.26 -15.62
CA TYR A 15 -4.86 10.30 -14.16
C TYR A 15 -5.84 11.39 -13.72
N ASP A 16 -7.12 11.14 -13.96
CA ASP A 16 -8.15 12.19 -13.93
C ASP A 16 -8.79 12.43 -12.56
N ILE A 17 -8.30 11.80 -11.49
CA ILE A 17 -8.63 12.20 -10.11
C ILE A 17 -8.37 13.71 -9.89
N ARG A 18 -7.42 14.28 -10.65
CA ARG A 18 -7.09 15.71 -10.69
C ARG A 18 -7.28 16.33 -12.10
N GLY A 19 -8.23 15.79 -12.86
CA GLY A 19 -8.48 16.14 -14.25
C GLY A 19 -9.33 17.42 -14.43
N PRO A 20 -10.07 17.54 -15.55
CA PRO A 20 -10.76 18.78 -15.93
C PRO A 20 -11.84 19.23 -14.93
N VAL A 21 -12.51 18.31 -14.25
CA VAL A 21 -13.51 18.64 -13.20
C VAL A 21 -12.88 19.47 -12.07
N LEU A 22 -11.62 19.22 -11.73
CA LEU A 22 -10.91 19.99 -10.71
C LEU A 22 -10.62 21.43 -11.17
N LYS A 23 -10.52 21.69 -12.48
CA LYS A 23 -10.35 23.07 -12.99
C LYS A 23 -11.58 23.90 -12.67
N GLU A 24 -12.76 23.34 -12.88
CA GLU A 24 -14.03 24.03 -12.58
C GLU A 24 -14.24 24.18 -11.07
N ALA A 25 -13.93 23.14 -10.28
CA ALA A 25 -13.94 23.25 -8.82
C ALA A 25 -13.02 24.36 -8.31
N LYS A 26 -11.82 24.52 -8.89
CA LYS A 26 -10.90 25.61 -8.56
C LYS A 26 -11.45 26.98 -8.93
N ARG A 27 -12.07 27.11 -10.11
CA ARG A 27 -12.72 28.36 -10.53
C ARG A 27 -13.78 28.80 -9.50
N LEU A 28 -14.63 27.87 -9.06
CA LEU A 28 -15.64 28.15 -8.04
C LEU A 28 -15.01 28.53 -6.69
N GLU A 29 -13.90 27.89 -6.30
CA GLU A 29 -13.16 28.26 -5.09
C GLU A 29 -12.52 29.64 -5.17
N GLU A 30 -11.97 30.02 -6.33
CA GLU A 30 -11.42 31.36 -6.60
C GLU A 30 -12.51 32.45 -6.55
N GLU A 31 -13.76 32.10 -6.86
CA GLU A 31 -14.94 32.96 -6.69
C GLU A 31 -15.43 33.05 -5.23
N GLY A 32 -14.77 32.37 -4.30
CA GLY A 32 -15.10 32.37 -2.87
C GLY A 32 -16.11 31.29 -2.45
N ASN A 33 -16.54 30.42 -3.37
CA ASN A 33 -17.44 29.32 -3.02
C ASN A 33 -16.68 28.23 -2.26
N LYS A 34 -17.29 27.68 -1.22
CA LYS A 34 -16.77 26.49 -0.54
C LYS A 34 -17.15 25.24 -1.32
N VAL A 35 -16.17 24.56 -1.91
CA VAL A 35 -16.37 23.29 -2.61
C VAL A 35 -16.02 22.11 -1.70
N LEU A 36 -16.99 21.22 -1.44
CA LEU A 36 -16.76 19.98 -0.70
C LEU A 36 -16.17 18.91 -1.63
N LYS A 37 -14.89 18.59 -1.43
CA LYS A 37 -14.11 17.71 -2.29
C LYS A 37 -14.15 16.26 -1.80
N LEU A 38 -15.06 15.45 -2.34
CA LEU A 38 -15.14 14.01 -2.06
C LEU A 38 -14.35 13.15 -3.08
N ASN A 39 -13.50 13.76 -3.90
CA ASN A 39 -12.80 13.12 -4.99
C ASN A 39 -11.41 12.54 -4.63
N ILE A 40 -10.83 12.94 -3.49
CA ILE A 40 -9.47 12.54 -3.09
C ILE A 40 -9.50 11.96 -1.68
N GLY A 41 -9.02 10.73 -1.52
CA GLY A 41 -8.75 10.11 -0.22
C GLY A 41 -7.52 10.72 0.47
N ASN A 42 -7.58 12.00 0.81
CA ASN A 42 -6.58 12.73 1.58
C ASN A 42 -7.13 12.97 3.00
N PRO A 43 -6.60 12.29 4.05
CA PRO A 43 -7.20 12.38 5.38
C PRO A 43 -7.10 13.76 6.05
N ALA A 44 -5.99 14.48 5.86
CA ALA A 44 -5.70 15.68 6.64
C ALA A 44 -6.73 16.82 6.48
N PRO A 45 -7.23 17.16 5.26
CA PRO A 45 -8.33 18.12 5.11
C PRO A 45 -9.64 17.78 5.84
N PHE A 46 -9.82 16.53 6.27
CA PHE A 46 -10.99 16.06 7.01
C PHE A 46 -10.72 15.90 8.52
N GLY A 47 -9.63 16.47 9.04
CA GLY A 47 -9.33 16.47 10.47
C GLY A 47 -8.67 15.20 10.99
N PHE A 48 -8.24 14.30 10.11
CA PHE A 48 -7.46 13.14 10.53
C PHE A 48 -5.99 13.49 10.69
N GLU A 49 -5.51 13.44 11.93
CA GLU A 49 -4.15 13.79 12.27
C GLU A 49 -3.21 12.56 12.33
N ALA A 50 -1.93 12.84 12.16
CA ALA A 50 -0.87 11.86 12.34
C ALA A 50 -0.82 11.41 13.82
N PRO A 51 -0.50 10.14 14.12
CA PRO A 51 -0.17 9.74 15.49
C PRO A 51 1.01 10.55 16.04
N ASP A 52 0.90 11.04 17.27
CA ASP A 52 1.95 11.79 17.97
C ASP A 52 3.31 11.09 17.90
N GLU A 53 3.31 9.77 18.03
CA GLU A 53 4.54 8.97 18.08
C GLU A 53 5.33 9.06 16.78
N ILE A 54 4.63 9.20 15.65
CA ILE A 54 5.26 9.45 14.35
C ILE A 54 5.84 10.85 14.31
N LEU A 55 5.09 11.87 14.77
CA LEU A 55 5.54 13.26 14.76
C LEU A 55 6.78 13.45 15.65
N VAL A 56 6.74 12.92 16.88
CA VAL A 56 7.83 12.98 17.86
C VAL A 56 9.10 12.32 17.30
N ASP A 57 8.98 11.11 16.73
CA ASP A 57 10.15 10.42 16.18
C ASP A 57 10.71 11.13 14.94
N VAL A 58 9.86 11.69 14.07
CA VAL A 58 10.32 12.50 12.93
C VAL A 58 11.07 13.74 13.41
N ILE A 59 10.50 14.51 14.34
CA ILE A 59 11.12 15.72 14.90
C ILE A 59 12.47 15.38 15.55
N ARG A 60 12.51 14.29 16.31
CA ARG A 60 13.72 13.86 17.02
C ARG A 60 14.87 13.51 16.07
N ASN A 61 14.58 12.85 14.95
CA ASN A 61 15.60 12.40 14.01
C ASN A 61 15.90 13.43 12.90
N LEU A 62 15.12 14.52 12.82
CA LEU A 62 15.28 15.58 11.82
C LEU A 62 16.71 16.17 11.76
N PRO A 63 17.39 16.49 12.88
CA PRO A 63 18.73 17.10 12.84
C PRO A 63 19.84 16.16 12.38
N THR A 64 19.59 14.84 12.37
CA THR A 64 20.60 13.81 12.03
C THR A 64 20.41 13.21 10.65
N ALA A 65 19.50 13.76 9.85
CA ALA A 65 19.06 13.10 8.63
C ALA A 65 18.82 14.02 7.43
N GLN A 66 19.59 15.09 7.41
CA GLN A 66 19.77 15.99 6.29
C GLN A 66 20.56 15.37 5.13
N GLY A 67 21.35 14.32 5.40
CA GLY A 67 22.19 13.66 4.39
C GLY A 67 21.43 12.65 3.53
N TYR A 68 22.06 12.24 2.42
CA TYR A 68 21.61 11.10 1.65
C TYR A 68 21.70 9.81 2.46
N CYS A 69 20.78 8.88 2.19
CA CYS A 69 20.84 7.52 2.72
C CYS A 69 21.10 6.51 1.60
N ASP A 70 21.19 5.23 1.96
CA ASP A 70 21.27 4.14 0.98
C ASP A 70 20.07 4.20 0.01
N SER A 71 20.26 3.88 -1.26
CA SER A 71 19.24 4.04 -2.30
C SER A 71 17.99 3.19 -2.08
N LYS A 72 18.05 2.14 -1.26
CA LYS A 72 16.87 1.35 -0.86
C LYS A 72 16.14 1.92 0.36
N GLY A 73 16.69 2.98 0.95
CA GLY A 73 16.25 3.57 2.21
C GLY A 73 17.06 3.09 3.40
N LEU A 74 16.71 3.58 4.59
CA LEU A 74 17.46 3.31 5.81
C LEU A 74 17.36 1.85 6.25
N TYR A 75 18.49 1.29 6.71
CA TYR A 75 18.53 -0.07 7.21
C TYR A 75 17.54 -0.31 8.37
N SER A 76 17.43 0.62 9.32
CA SER A 76 16.51 0.50 10.46
C SER A 76 15.05 0.42 10.01
N ALA A 77 14.66 1.23 9.02
CA ALA A 77 13.31 1.22 8.47
C ALA A 77 13.03 -0.06 7.68
N ARG A 78 13.96 -0.48 6.81
CA ARG A 78 13.86 -1.75 6.08
C ARG A 78 13.79 -2.95 7.01
N LYS A 79 14.54 -2.96 8.11
CA LYS A 79 14.48 -4.02 9.12
C LYS A 79 13.12 -4.09 9.82
N ALA A 80 12.49 -2.95 10.11
CA ALA A 80 11.15 -2.92 10.70
C ALA A 80 10.10 -3.46 9.73
N ILE A 81 10.18 -3.06 8.45
CA ILE A 81 9.31 -3.58 7.39
C ILE A 81 9.50 -5.10 7.23
N MET A 82 10.75 -5.58 7.20
CA MET A 82 11.08 -7.00 7.14
C MET A 82 10.41 -7.77 8.28
N GLN A 83 10.55 -7.31 9.52
CA GLN A 83 9.94 -7.95 10.68
C GLN A 83 8.39 -7.97 10.61
N HIS A 84 7.78 -6.89 10.11
CA HIS A 84 6.34 -6.81 9.91
C HIS A 84 5.82 -7.91 8.97
N TYR A 85 6.49 -8.10 7.82
CA TYR A 85 6.08 -9.11 6.84
C TYR A 85 6.49 -10.53 7.23
N GLN A 86 7.61 -10.72 7.93
CA GLN A 86 7.99 -12.03 8.47
C GLN A 86 6.95 -12.57 9.47
N ALA A 87 6.39 -11.70 10.30
CA ALA A 87 5.30 -12.04 11.22
C ALA A 87 4.00 -12.45 10.49
N ARG A 88 3.87 -12.11 9.19
CA ARG A 88 2.72 -12.42 8.32
C ARG A 88 2.98 -13.56 7.34
N GLY A 89 4.01 -14.37 7.59
CA GLY A 89 4.30 -15.58 6.81
C GLY A 89 5.38 -15.42 5.73
N MET A 90 5.85 -14.20 5.46
CA MET A 90 6.92 -13.95 4.48
C MET A 90 8.31 -14.09 5.12
N ARG A 91 8.62 -15.30 5.63
CA ARG A 91 9.79 -15.55 6.50
C ARG A 91 11.15 -15.29 5.84
N ASP A 92 11.24 -15.50 4.52
CA ASP A 92 12.48 -15.42 3.75
C ASP A 92 12.82 -14.03 3.21
N VAL A 93 12.00 -13.02 3.55
CA VAL A 93 12.27 -11.62 3.21
C VAL A 93 13.47 -11.14 4.01
N THR A 94 14.38 -10.46 3.31
CA THR A 94 15.55 -9.80 3.89
C THR A 94 15.47 -8.30 3.66
N VAL A 95 16.33 -7.52 4.33
CA VAL A 95 16.43 -6.06 4.09
C VAL A 95 16.85 -5.70 2.66
N GLU A 96 17.41 -6.64 1.90
CA GLU A 96 17.77 -6.43 0.50
C GLU A 96 16.58 -6.57 -0.44
N ASP A 97 15.48 -7.17 0.01
CA ASP A 97 14.26 -7.35 -0.77
C ASP A 97 13.28 -6.17 -0.61
N ILE A 98 13.66 -5.14 0.15
CA ILE A 98 12.79 -4.04 0.54
C ILE A 98 13.35 -2.74 -0.03
N TYR A 99 12.47 -1.98 -0.68
CA TYR A 99 12.76 -0.69 -1.26
C TYR A 99 11.79 0.34 -0.71
N ILE A 100 12.32 1.41 -0.12
CA ILE A 100 11.53 2.53 0.39
C ILE A 100 11.55 3.66 -0.65
N GLY A 101 10.40 4.25 -0.93
CA GLY A 101 10.24 5.34 -1.90
C GLY A 101 9.33 6.46 -1.38
N ASN A 102 9.18 7.48 -2.22
CA ASN A 102 8.39 8.70 -2.03
C ASN A 102 6.88 8.42 -2.15
N GLY A 103 6.40 7.54 -1.29
CA GLY A 103 5.09 6.91 -1.35
C GLY A 103 5.05 5.76 -2.36
N VAL A 104 4.01 4.93 -2.22
CA VAL A 104 3.77 3.78 -3.13
C VAL A 104 3.71 4.21 -4.60
N SER A 105 3.24 5.43 -4.87
CA SER A 105 3.11 5.96 -6.22
C SER A 105 4.41 6.00 -7.02
N GLU A 106 5.53 6.33 -6.36
CA GLU A 106 6.84 6.27 -7.03
C GLU A 106 7.13 4.82 -7.40
N LEU A 107 7.09 3.93 -6.40
CA LEU A 107 7.49 2.53 -6.52
C LEU A 107 6.69 1.75 -7.56
N ILE A 108 5.40 2.05 -7.74
CA ILE A 108 4.56 1.49 -8.82
C ILE A 108 5.17 1.83 -10.19
N VAL A 109 5.48 3.11 -10.42
CA VAL A 109 6.09 3.56 -11.68
C VAL A 109 7.45 2.88 -11.88
N GLN A 110 8.29 2.81 -10.84
CA GLN A 110 9.61 2.18 -10.95
C GLN A 110 9.49 0.69 -11.27
N ALA A 111 8.56 -0.02 -10.64
CA ALA A 111 8.33 -1.43 -10.86
C ALA A 111 7.87 -1.72 -12.29
N MET A 112 6.98 -0.90 -12.86
CA MET A 112 6.52 -1.03 -14.24
C MET A 112 7.63 -0.67 -15.24
N GLN A 113 8.35 0.44 -15.03
CA GLN A 113 9.45 0.88 -15.88
C GLN A 113 10.57 -0.16 -15.99
N ALA A 114 10.83 -0.86 -14.88
CA ALA A 114 11.90 -1.83 -14.82
C ALA A 114 11.48 -3.26 -15.26
N LEU A 115 10.20 -3.47 -15.59
CA LEU A 115 9.67 -4.76 -16.05
C LEU A 115 9.27 -4.77 -17.52
N LEU A 116 8.56 -3.74 -17.97
CA LEU A 116 7.79 -3.76 -19.21
C LEU A 116 8.62 -3.26 -20.41
N ASN A 117 8.49 -3.99 -21.52
CA ASN A 117 8.92 -3.54 -22.84
C ASN A 117 7.70 -3.18 -23.70
N SER A 118 7.95 -2.58 -24.86
CA SER A 118 6.90 -2.31 -25.86
C SER A 118 6.18 -3.59 -26.27
N GLY A 119 4.86 -3.60 -26.10
CA GLY A 119 3.99 -4.74 -26.42
C GLY A 119 3.73 -5.70 -25.26
N ASP A 120 4.44 -5.56 -24.14
CA ASP A 120 4.14 -6.32 -22.92
C ASP A 120 2.77 -5.92 -22.34
N GLU A 121 2.08 -6.90 -21.75
CA GLU A 121 0.75 -6.72 -21.18
C GLU A 121 0.78 -6.88 -19.66
N MET A 122 0.02 -6.05 -18.96
CA MET A 122 -0.22 -6.15 -17.52
C MET A 122 -1.72 -6.24 -17.26
N LEU A 123 -2.12 -7.26 -16.50
CA LEU A 123 -3.50 -7.38 -16.03
C LEU A 123 -3.75 -6.38 -14.91
N VAL A 124 -4.79 -5.55 -15.04
CA VAL A 124 -5.16 -4.49 -14.09
C VAL A 124 -6.66 -4.62 -13.78
N PRO A 125 -7.13 -4.46 -12.53
CA PRO A 125 -8.57 -4.56 -12.24
C PRO A 125 -9.34 -3.44 -12.93
N ALA A 126 -10.62 -3.67 -13.25
CA ALA A 126 -11.59 -2.66 -13.63
C ALA A 126 -12.82 -2.78 -12.70
N PRO A 127 -13.16 -1.72 -11.94
CA PRO A 127 -12.50 -0.42 -11.90
C PRO A 127 -11.10 -0.47 -11.26
N ASP A 128 -10.20 0.44 -11.69
CA ASP A 128 -8.82 0.50 -11.24
C ASP A 128 -8.55 1.69 -10.29
N TYR A 129 -7.38 1.67 -9.65
CA TYR A 129 -6.75 2.90 -9.19
C TYR A 129 -5.92 3.47 -10.37
N PRO A 130 -6.29 4.63 -10.94
CA PRO A 130 -5.80 5.08 -12.26
C PRO A 130 -4.28 5.16 -12.43
N LEU A 131 -3.54 5.23 -11.32
CA LEU A 131 -2.09 5.23 -11.35
C LEU A 131 -1.52 3.94 -11.97
N TRP A 132 -2.16 2.80 -11.76
CA TRP A 132 -1.68 1.53 -12.31
C TRP A 132 -1.76 1.52 -13.84
N THR A 133 -2.91 1.88 -14.41
CA THR A 133 -3.05 2.03 -15.87
C THR A 133 -2.07 3.07 -16.42
N ALA A 134 -1.98 4.24 -15.78
CA ALA A 134 -1.03 5.29 -16.17
C ALA A 134 0.43 4.83 -16.14
N ALA A 135 0.85 4.09 -15.11
CA ALA A 135 2.21 3.60 -14.94
C ALA A 135 2.56 2.52 -15.97
N VAL A 136 1.62 1.63 -16.31
CA VAL A 136 1.80 0.62 -17.36
C VAL A 136 2.00 1.30 -18.71
N SER A 137 1.11 2.23 -19.08
CA SER A 137 1.21 2.96 -20.36
C SER A 137 2.47 3.82 -20.45
N LEU A 138 2.85 4.51 -19.36
CA LEU A 138 4.08 5.30 -19.30
C LEU A 138 5.34 4.43 -19.50
N SER A 139 5.25 3.15 -19.15
CA SER A 139 6.31 2.15 -19.30
C SER A 139 6.23 1.37 -20.60
N SER A 140 5.52 1.90 -21.60
CA SER A 140 5.34 1.30 -22.94
C SER A 140 4.58 -0.03 -22.96
N GLY A 141 4.00 -0.45 -21.83
CA GLY A 141 3.14 -1.61 -21.75
C GLY A 141 1.67 -1.30 -22.05
N LYS A 142 0.89 -2.35 -22.26
CA LYS A 142 -0.57 -2.30 -22.41
C LYS A 142 -1.25 -2.78 -21.14
N ALA A 143 -2.05 -1.90 -20.52
CA ALA A 143 -2.95 -2.31 -19.45
C ALA A 143 -4.10 -3.12 -20.06
N VAL A 144 -4.27 -4.36 -19.60
CA VAL A 144 -5.36 -5.25 -19.99
C VAL A 144 -6.29 -5.35 -18.79
N HIS A 145 -7.43 -4.70 -18.88
CA HIS A 145 -8.36 -4.59 -17.75
C HIS A 145 -9.19 -5.86 -17.58
N TYR A 146 -9.07 -6.54 -16.44
CA TYR A 146 -9.99 -7.62 -16.05
C TYR A 146 -11.15 -7.06 -15.22
N LEU A 147 -12.33 -7.62 -15.37
CA LEU A 147 -13.55 -7.14 -14.70
C LEU A 147 -13.57 -7.58 -13.23
N CYS A 148 -14.03 -6.69 -12.37
CA CYS A 148 -14.48 -7.00 -11.03
C CYS A 148 -16.00 -6.96 -11.02
N ASP A 149 -16.64 -8.01 -10.51
CA ASP A 149 -18.09 -8.19 -10.57
C ASP A 149 -18.79 -7.47 -9.41
N GLU A 150 -19.52 -6.40 -9.72
CA GLU A 150 -20.32 -5.64 -8.76
C GLU A 150 -21.36 -6.51 -8.03
N SER A 151 -21.92 -7.53 -8.70
CA SER A 151 -22.92 -8.41 -8.10
C SER A 151 -22.33 -9.43 -7.11
N SER A 152 -21.01 -9.60 -7.15
CA SER A 152 -20.21 -10.45 -6.27
C SER A 152 -19.28 -9.62 -5.39
N ASP A 153 -19.79 -8.54 -4.79
CA ASP A 153 -19.06 -7.64 -3.88
C ASP A 153 -17.75 -7.08 -4.48
N TRP A 154 -17.75 -6.83 -5.79
CA TRP A 154 -16.59 -6.36 -6.55
C TRP A 154 -15.39 -7.32 -6.54
N PHE A 155 -15.63 -8.62 -6.39
CA PHE A 155 -14.57 -9.61 -6.51
C PHE A 155 -14.09 -9.73 -7.97
N PRO A 156 -12.78 -9.94 -8.21
CA PRO A 156 -12.26 -10.19 -9.54
C PRO A 156 -12.93 -11.39 -10.21
N ASP A 157 -13.38 -11.22 -11.45
CA ASP A 157 -13.88 -12.31 -12.28
C ASP A 157 -12.71 -13.17 -12.76
N LEU A 158 -12.60 -14.38 -12.21
CA LEU A 158 -11.51 -15.31 -12.49
C LEU A 158 -11.54 -15.82 -13.93
N ASP A 159 -12.71 -15.96 -14.54
CA ASP A 159 -12.85 -16.45 -15.91
C ASP A 159 -12.50 -15.35 -16.91
N ASP A 160 -12.88 -14.10 -16.63
CA ASP A 160 -12.45 -12.94 -17.40
C ASP A 160 -10.92 -12.73 -17.33
N ILE A 161 -10.31 -12.94 -16.16
CA ILE A 161 -8.85 -12.95 -16.01
C ILE A 161 -8.24 -14.01 -16.94
N ARG A 162 -8.69 -15.27 -16.87
CA ARG A 162 -8.16 -16.37 -17.69
C ARG A 162 -8.29 -16.08 -19.19
N ALA A 163 -9.45 -15.56 -19.62
CA ALA A 163 -9.73 -15.26 -21.02
C ALA A 163 -8.85 -14.13 -21.59
N LYS A 164 -8.34 -13.23 -20.74
CA LYS A 164 -7.53 -12.06 -21.13
C LYS A 164 -6.02 -12.30 -21.06
N ILE A 165 -5.57 -13.45 -20.54
CA ILE A 165 -4.15 -13.80 -20.53
C ILE A 165 -3.68 -14.12 -21.95
N THR A 166 -2.54 -13.56 -22.31
CA THR A 166 -1.84 -13.83 -23.58
C THR A 166 -0.38 -14.21 -23.31
N PRO A 167 0.36 -14.71 -24.31
CA PRO A 167 1.80 -14.94 -24.17
C PRO A 167 2.63 -13.69 -23.85
N ARG A 168 2.04 -12.48 -23.97
CA ARG A 168 2.69 -11.20 -23.63
C ARG A 168 2.36 -10.71 -22.22
N THR A 169 1.47 -11.38 -21.50
CA THR A 169 1.12 -11.01 -20.13
C THR A 169 2.30 -11.27 -19.20
N ARG A 170 2.79 -10.21 -18.55
CA ARG A 170 3.98 -10.26 -17.67
C ARG A 170 3.62 -10.40 -16.19
N GLY A 171 2.41 -9.99 -15.82
CA GLY A 171 1.97 -9.97 -14.44
C GLY A 171 0.52 -9.54 -14.27
N ILE A 172 0.06 -9.63 -13.04
CA ILE A 172 -1.27 -9.24 -12.60
C ILE A 172 -1.16 -8.29 -11.40
N VAL A 173 -1.91 -7.20 -11.46
CA VAL A 173 -2.07 -6.24 -10.36
C VAL A 173 -3.29 -6.63 -9.55
N ILE A 174 -3.13 -6.74 -8.24
CA ILE A 174 -4.18 -6.98 -7.25
C ILE A 174 -4.17 -5.79 -6.29
N ILE A 175 -5.30 -5.09 -6.19
CA ILE A 175 -5.49 -3.97 -5.25
C ILE A 175 -6.42 -4.47 -4.16
N ASN A 176 -5.89 -4.76 -2.97
CA ASN A 176 -6.63 -5.37 -1.87
C ASN A 176 -6.15 -4.85 -0.50
N PRO A 177 -7.00 -4.20 0.31
CA PRO A 177 -8.37 -3.77 0.01
C PRO A 177 -8.46 -2.81 -1.18
N ASN A 178 -9.55 -2.93 -1.95
CA ASN A 178 -9.68 -2.28 -3.25
C ASN A 178 -10.02 -0.78 -3.14
N ASN A 179 -9.43 0.01 -4.03
CA ASN A 179 -9.84 1.37 -4.34
C ASN A 179 -10.15 1.42 -5.84
N PRO A 180 -11.37 1.79 -6.27
CA PRO A 180 -12.38 2.55 -5.52
C PRO A 180 -13.48 1.76 -4.80
N THR A 181 -13.54 0.43 -4.94
CA THR A 181 -14.75 -0.33 -4.54
C THR A 181 -14.86 -0.61 -3.05
N GLY A 182 -13.75 -0.59 -2.31
CA GLY A 182 -13.72 -0.94 -0.89
C GLY A 182 -13.73 -2.43 -0.60
N ALA A 183 -13.73 -3.29 -1.62
CA ALA A 183 -13.77 -4.73 -1.47
C ALA A 183 -12.54 -5.28 -0.73
N VAL A 184 -12.75 -6.30 0.10
CA VAL A 184 -11.71 -7.06 0.79
C VAL A 184 -11.79 -8.51 0.30
N TYR A 185 -10.78 -8.95 -0.43
CA TYR A 185 -10.83 -10.25 -1.09
C TYR A 185 -10.66 -11.42 -0.11
N SER A 186 -11.47 -12.46 -0.30
CA SER A 186 -11.38 -13.69 0.49
C SER A 186 -10.08 -14.43 0.23
N LYS A 187 -9.65 -15.25 1.19
CA LYS A 187 -8.44 -16.06 1.06
C LYS A 187 -8.55 -17.04 -0.12
N GLU A 188 -9.72 -17.63 -0.31
CA GLU A 188 -10.03 -18.61 -1.34
C GLU A 188 -9.87 -17.99 -2.74
N LEU A 189 -10.41 -16.78 -2.95
CA LEU A 189 -10.24 -16.05 -4.21
C LEU A 189 -8.76 -15.72 -4.48
N LEU A 190 -8.04 -15.26 -3.45
CA LEU A 190 -6.60 -14.98 -3.59
C LEU A 190 -5.81 -16.25 -3.95
N GLN A 191 -6.18 -17.41 -3.42
CA GLN A 191 -5.56 -18.69 -3.78
C GLN A 191 -5.81 -19.05 -5.25
N GLU A 192 -7.03 -18.86 -5.76
CA GLU A 192 -7.33 -19.06 -7.18
C GLU A 192 -6.50 -18.14 -8.09
N ILE A 193 -6.33 -16.87 -7.71
CA ILE A 193 -5.46 -15.94 -8.43
C ILE A 193 -4.00 -16.41 -8.42
N VAL A 194 -3.53 -16.95 -7.28
CA VAL A 194 -2.19 -17.53 -7.19
C VAL A 194 -2.04 -18.74 -8.12
N GLU A 195 -3.06 -19.60 -8.23
CA GLU A 195 -3.03 -20.73 -9.18
C GLU A 195 -2.97 -20.25 -10.63
N ILE A 196 -3.77 -19.25 -11.00
CA ILE A 196 -3.72 -18.64 -12.34
C ILE A 196 -2.32 -18.07 -12.61
N ALA A 197 -1.78 -17.29 -11.67
CA ALA A 197 -0.45 -16.71 -11.82
C ALA A 197 0.64 -17.77 -11.95
N ARG A 198 0.52 -18.90 -11.22
CA ARG A 198 1.45 -20.03 -11.30
C ARG A 198 1.40 -20.72 -12.66
N GLN A 199 0.20 -21.04 -13.15
CA GLN A 199 0.02 -21.74 -14.43
C GLN A 199 0.55 -20.92 -15.61
N HIS A 200 0.44 -19.59 -15.53
CA HIS A 200 0.83 -18.67 -16.60
C HIS A 200 2.17 -17.95 -16.36
N ASN A 201 2.91 -18.32 -15.31
CA ASN A 201 4.21 -17.71 -14.95
C ASN A 201 4.14 -16.17 -14.82
N LEU A 202 3.10 -15.66 -14.15
CA LEU A 202 2.85 -14.24 -13.95
C LEU A 202 3.47 -13.74 -12.64
N ILE A 203 3.98 -12.51 -12.65
CA ILE A 203 4.37 -11.80 -11.43
C ILE A 203 3.11 -11.19 -10.80
N ILE A 204 2.94 -11.36 -9.49
CA ILE A 204 1.83 -10.74 -8.75
C ILE A 204 2.31 -9.41 -8.15
N PHE A 205 1.63 -8.32 -8.48
CA PHE A 205 1.81 -7.00 -7.89
C PHE A 205 0.65 -6.71 -6.94
N ALA A 206 0.91 -6.72 -5.63
CA ALA A 206 -0.11 -6.58 -4.60
C ALA A 206 -0.07 -5.19 -3.98
N ASP A 207 -1.01 -4.31 -4.32
CA ASP A 207 -1.21 -3.03 -3.67
C ASP A 207 -2.05 -3.21 -2.40
N GLU A 208 -1.38 -3.24 -1.26
CA GLU A 208 -1.96 -3.51 0.06
C GLU A 208 -1.94 -2.25 0.95
N ILE A 209 -1.98 -1.05 0.36
CA ILE A 209 -1.88 0.21 1.12
C ILE A 209 -3.01 0.43 2.14
N TYR A 210 -4.13 -0.28 1.97
CA TYR A 210 -5.31 -0.25 2.85
C TYR A 210 -5.40 -1.45 3.79
N ASP A 211 -4.36 -2.28 3.93
CA ASP A 211 -4.39 -3.57 4.65
C ASP A 211 -4.86 -3.55 6.12
N LYS A 212 -4.89 -2.37 6.74
CA LYS A 212 -5.31 -2.16 8.14
C LYS A 212 -6.56 -1.29 8.26
N ILE A 213 -7.09 -0.78 7.15
CA ILE A 213 -8.35 -0.03 7.13
C ILE A 213 -9.44 -1.03 6.76
N LEU A 214 -9.85 -1.81 7.75
CA LEU A 214 -10.86 -2.85 7.66
C LEU A 214 -12.01 -2.49 8.58
N TYR A 215 -13.21 -2.88 8.20
CA TYR A 215 -14.43 -2.64 8.96
C TYR A 215 -15.09 -3.98 9.27
N ASP A 216 -15.90 -4.02 10.34
CA ASP A 216 -16.63 -5.20 10.78
C ASP A 216 -15.70 -6.42 10.95
N GLU A 217 -16.10 -7.58 10.43
CA GLU A 217 -15.35 -8.84 10.50
C GLU A 217 -14.37 -9.03 9.32
N ALA A 218 -14.12 -7.98 8.52
CA ALA A 218 -13.25 -8.10 7.36
C ALA A 218 -11.81 -8.45 7.75
N GLN A 219 -11.25 -9.46 7.10
CA GLN A 219 -9.88 -9.91 7.32
C GLN A 219 -9.04 -9.73 6.06
N HIS A 220 -7.91 -9.02 6.19
CA HIS A 220 -6.95 -8.90 5.09
C HIS A 220 -6.01 -10.11 5.06
N HIS A 221 -5.84 -10.67 3.88
CA HIS A 221 -4.84 -11.71 3.61
C HIS A 221 -3.84 -11.20 2.57
N SER A 222 -2.56 -11.17 2.93
CA SER A 222 -1.52 -10.82 1.97
C SER A 222 -1.28 -11.98 1.00
N ILE A 223 -1.50 -11.73 -0.29
CA ILE A 223 -1.35 -12.75 -1.34
C ILE A 223 0.09 -13.27 -1.44
N ALA A 224 1.08 -12.46 -1.07
CA ALA A 224 2.48 -12.87 -1.07
C ALA A 224 2.76 -14.03 -0.10
N ALA A 225 2.03 -14.12 1.02
CA ALA A 225 2.13 -15.24 1.95
C ALA A 225 1.49 -16.53 1.41
N LEU A 226 0.53 -16.40 0.48
CA LEU A 226 -0.15 -17.51 -0.18
C LEU A 226 0.60 -18.03 -1.42
N ALA A 227 1.58 -17.29 -1.93
CA ALA A 227 2.37 -17.62 -3.12
C ALA A 227 3.88 -17.68 -2.83
N PRO A 228 4.36 -18.56 -1.93
CA PRO A 228 5.78 -18.62 -1.56
C PRO A 228 6.70 -19.06 -2.71
N ASP A 229 6.15 -19.72 -3.72
CA ASP A 229 6.85 -20.25 -4.89
C ASP A 229 6.83 -19.30 -6.09
N LEU A 230 6.06 -18.21 -6.05
CA LEU A 230 6.01 -17.19 -7.09
C LEU A 230 6.73 -15.92 -6.67
N LEU A 231 7.24 -15.17 -7.66
CA LEU A 231 7.68 -13.81 -7.38
C LEU A 231 6.46 -12.91 -7.18
N THR A 232 6.39 -12.31 -6.01
CA THR A 232 5.36 -11.33 -5.65
C THR A 232 6.02 -10.02 -5.22
N VAL A 233 5.36 -8.91 -5.53
CA VAL A 233 5.80 -7.55 -5.20
C VAL A 233 4.67 -6.87 -4.45
N THR A 234 4.83 -6.74 -3.14
CA THR A 234 3.81 -6.14 -2.27
C THR A 234 4.13 -4.68 -1.99
N PHE A 235 3.16 -3.79 -2.17
CA PHE A 235 3.27 -2.36 -1.92
C PHE A 235 2.46 -1.97 -0.69
N ASN A 236 3.03 -1.14 0.18
CA ASN A 236 2.32 -0.55 1.31
C ASN A 236 3.01 0.77 1.73
N GLY A 237 2.43 1.54 2.65
CA GLY A 237 3.02 2.78 3.10
C GLY A 237 2.27 3.45 4.24
N LEU A 238 2.71 4.67 4.57
CA LEU A 238 2.17 5.42 5.71
C LEU A 238 1.00 6.35 5.34
N SER A 239 0.72 6.51 4.05
CA SER A 239 -0.16 7.58 3.56
C SER A 239 -1.61 7.44 4.03
N LYS A 240 -2.12 6.20 4.12
CA LYS A 240 -3.53 5.91 4.41
C LYS A 240 -3.72 5.53 5.87
N THR A 241 -3.24 4.35 6.23
CA THR A 241 -3.30 3.78 7.58
C THR A 241 -2.78 4.69 8.68
N TYR A 242 -1.68 5.42 8.42
CA TYR A 242 -1.04 6.30 9.41
C TYR A 242 -1.32 7.78 9.17
N ARG A 243 -2.22 8.11 8.24
CA ARG A 243 -2.72 9.47 7.95
C ARG A 243 -1.64 10.52 7.65
N VAL A 244 -0.46 10.10 7.20
CA VAL A 244 0.67 10.98 6.87
C VAL A 244 0.93 11.04 5.35
N ALA A 245 -0.13 11.22 4.55
CA ALA A 245 -0.04 11.24 3.09
C ALA A 245 0.99 12.25 2.55
N GLY A 246 1.13 13.40 3.22
CA GLY A 246 2.10 14.45 2.89
C GLY A 246 3.57 14.08 3.17
N PHE A 247 3.85 13.10 4.04
CA PHE A 247 5.24 12.68 4.35
C PHE A 247 5.86 11.81 3.25
N ARG A 248 5.03 11.35 2.30
CA ARG A 248 5.46 10.58 1.12
C ARG A 248 6.31 9.36 1.51
N GLN A 249 5.85 8.53 2.43
CA GLN A 249 6.53 7.28 2.83
C GLN A 249 5.77 6.06 2.31
N GLY A 250 6.45 5.22 1.53
CA GLY A 250 5.95 3.93 1.05
C GLY A 250 7.09 2.96 0.79
N TRP A 251 6.77 1.68 0.66
CA TRP A 251 7.74 0.63 0.38
C TRP A 251 7.15 -0.44 -0.53
N MET A 252 8.03 -1.16 -1.20
CA MET A 252 7.72 -2.41 -1.90
C MET A 252 8.61 -3.54 -1.36
N VAL A 253 8.04 -4.73 -1.26
CA VAL A 253 8.71 -5.93 -0.75
C VAL A 253 8.65 -7.03 -1.81
N LEU A 254 9.82 -7.55 -2.17
CA LEU A 254 9.94 -8.70 -3.07
C LEU A 254 9.90 -9.99 -2.24
N ASN A 255 8.99 -10.91 -2.58
CA ASN A 255 8.88 -12.22 -1.95
C ASN A 255 8.85 -13.34 -3.00
N GLY A 256 9.25 -14.55 -2.64
CA GLY A 256 9.31 -15.70 -3.54
C GLY A 256 10.71 -16.33 -3.69
N PRO A 257 10.94 -17.13 -4.75
CA PRO A 257 12.21 -17.82 -4.98
C PRO A 257 13.40 -16.86 -5.11
N LYS A 258 14.50 -17.17 -4.41
CA LYS A 258 15.71 -16.32 -4.34
C LYS A 258 16.31 -16.03 -5.73
N ASN A 259 16.26 -16.99 -6.65
CA ASN A 259 16.85 -16.86 -7.98
C ASN A 259 16.10 -15.82 -8.81
N THR A 260 14.77 -15.90 -8.86
CA THR A 260 13.91 -14.96 -9.58
C THR A 260 13.98 -13.57 -8.98
N ARG A 261 13.98 -13.45 -7.64
CA ARG A 261 14.20 -12.19 -6.92
C ARG A 261 15.51 -11.53 -7.32
N ARG A 262 16.62 -12.29 -7.37
CA ARG A 262 17.94 -11.77 -7.74
C ARG A 262 17.96 -11.20 -9.16
N ALA A 263 17.38 -11.91 -10.13
CA ALA A 263 17.34 -11.49 -11.53
C ALA A 263 16.61 -10.14 -11.70
N ILE A 264 15.41 -10.02 -11.15
CA ILE A 264 14.61 -8.78 -11.22
C ILE A 264 15.23 -7.66 -10.38
N SER A 265 15.75 -7.97 -9.18
CA SER A 265 16.41 -6.97 -8.33
C SER A 265 17.62 -6.32 -9.00
N LYS A 266 18.30 -7.00 -9.94
CA LYS A 266 19.44 -6.43 -10.68
C LYS A 266 18.98 -5.34 -11.65
N GLY A 267 17.93 -5.61 -12.42
CA GLY A 267 17.32 -4.61 -13.32
C GLY A 267 16.74 -3.43 -12.54
N TRP A 268 16.00 -3.73 -11.47
CA TRP A 268 15.38 -2.72 -10.62
C TRP A 268 16.43 -1.88 -9.89
N ARG A 269 17.50 -2.49 -9.39
CA ARG A 269 18.63 -1.78 -8.75
C ARG A 269 19.33 -0.85 -9.74
N CYS A 270 19.52 -1.27 -10.99
CA CYS A 270 20.12 -0.41 -12.01
C CYS A 270 19.28 0.84 -12.23
N TRP A 271 17.96 0.70 -12.33
CA TRP A 271 17.05 1.82 -12.54
C TRP A 271 16.93 2.71 -11.27
N LEU A 272 16.82 2.10 -10.09
CA LEU A 272 16.78 2.78 -8.80
C LEU A 272 18.05 3.56 -8.49
N GLN A 273 19.22 3.07 -8.88
CA GLN A 273 20.47 3.82 -8.73
C GLN A 273 20.49 5.07 -9.60
N CYS A 274 19.87 5.04 -10.79
CA CYS A 274 19.76 6.21 -11.66
C CYS A 274 18.78 7.27 -11.10
N VAL A 275 17.74 6.87 -10.37
CA VAL A 275 16.65 7.77 -9.93
C VAL A 275 16.75 8.18 -8.46
N CYS A 276 17.16 7.29 -7.56
CA CYS A 276 17.17 7.53 -6.11
C CYS A 276 18.49 8.08 -5.57
N ALA A 277 19.54 8.19 -6.40
CA ALA A 277 20.85 8.72 -6.01
C ALA A 277 20.85 10.14 -5.38
N PRO A 278 19.82 11.01 -5.56
CA PRO A 278 19.80 12.32 -4.90
C PRO A 278 18.57 12.58 -4.02
N THR A 279 18.04 11.59 -3.28
CA THR A 279 16.94 11.88 -2.31
C THR A 279 17.45 12.03 -0.88
N CYS A 280 17.76 13.27 -0.49
CA CYS A 280 17.94 13.70 0.91
C CYS A 280 16.57 13.70 1.57
N ARG A 281 16.35 12.99 2.68
CA ARG A 281 15.23 13.29 3.59
C ARG A 281 15.38 12.64 4.97
N PRO A 282 14.71 13.22 6.00
CA PRO A 282 14.90 12.85 7.39
C PRO A 282 14.59 11.38 7.69
N SER A 283 15.46 10.75 8.46
CA SER A 283 15.43 9.36 8.85
C SER A 283 14.29 9.18 9.82
N MET A 284 13.17 8.64 9.37
CA MET A 284 11.96 8.84 10.17
C MET A 284 11.88 7.98 11.43
N LEU A 285 12.65 6.89 11.62
CA LEU A 285 12.51 6.08 12.84
C LEU A 285 13.82 5.45 13.34
N SER A 286 14.08 5.66 14.65
CA SER A 286 15.26 5.16 15.36
C SER A 286 15.12 3.69 15.80
N ARG A 287 16.27 3.04 16.08
CA ARG A 287 16.42 1.59 16.35
C ARG A 287 15.54 1.00 17.47
N ARG A 288 14.97 1.82 18.37
CA ARG A 288 14.35 1.30 19.61
C ARG A 288 12.82 1.30 19.65
N ARG A 289 12.09 1.96 18.74
CA ARG A 289 10.63 2.14 18.91
C ARG A 289 9.77 2.11 17.64
N TRP A 290 10.06 1.20 16.71
CA TRP A 290 9.03 0.67 15.77
C TRP A 290 7.95 -0.18 16.49
N ALA A 291 7.66 0.09 17.76
CA ALA A 291 6.68 -0.63 18.56
C ALA A 291 5.24 -0.32 18.13
N ALA A 292 5.00 0.84 17.49
CA ALA A 292 3.68 1.18 16.95
C ALA A 292 3.22 0.22 15.83
N ILE A 293 4.14 -0.37 15.05
CA ILE A 293 3.81 -1.45 14.09
C ILE A 293 3.53 -2.79 14.80
N ARG A 294 4.07 -2.99 16.02
CA ARG A 294 3.87 -4.20 16.82
C ARG A 294 2.58 -4.17 17.64
N ALA A 295 2.15 -3.00 18.09
CA ALA A 295 1.05 -2.86 19.05
C ALA A 295 -0.34 -3.18 18.45
N SER A 296 -0.52 -3.12 17.13
CA SER A 296 -1.81 -3.42 16.49
C SER A 296 -2.03 -4.90 16.15
N ALA A 297 -1.09 -5.79 16.50
CA ALA A 297 -1.22 -7.24 16.25
C ALA A 297 -1.91 -8.01 17.38
N ASN A 298 -2.20 -7.38 18.53
CA ASN A 298 -2.68 -8.04 19.75
C ASN A 298 -3.89 -7.31 20.39
N SER A 299 -4.90 -6.96 19.61
CA SER A 299 -6.19 -6.53 20.19
C SER A 299 -7.35 -7.29 19.54
N SER A 300 -7.53 -8.54 19.97
CA SER A 300 -8.79 -9.27 19.81
C SER A 300 -9.68 -9.02 21.04
N SER A 301 -10.81 -8.35 20.80
CA SER A 301 -12.09 -8.34 21.55
C SER A 301 -12.12 -8.03 23.07
N PRO A 302 -12.98 -7.08 23.51
CA PRO A 302 -13.64 -7.13 24.80
C PRO A 302 -15.15 -7.36 24.61
N ALA A 303 -15.53 -8.58 24.23
CA ALA A 303 -16.93 -9.01 24.21
C ALA A 303 -17.10 -10.27 25.09
N ASP A 304 -16.72 -10.18 26.36
CA ASP A 304 -17.03 -11.20 27.39
C ASP A 304 -17.21 -10.59 28.80
N ALA A 305 -17.36 -9.27 28.91
CA ALA A 305 -17.64 -8.60 30.18
C ALA A 305 -19.11 -8.15 30.24
N CYS A 306 -20.04 -9.07 30.00
CA CYS A 306 -21.45 -8.85 30.29
C CYS A 306 -21.96 -9.98 31.18
N MET A 307 -22.71 -9.61 32.21
CA MET A 307 -23.47 -10.48 33.12
C MET A 307 -22.67 -11.23 34.18
N ASN A 308 -22.48 -10.58 35.33
CA ASN A 308 -22.69 -11.19 36.65
C ASN A 308 -22.57 -10.10 37.74
N ASN A 309 -23.66 -9.39 37.99
CA ASN A 309 -23.83 -8.63 39.24
C ASN A 309 -25.28 -8.78 39.68
N ALA A 310 -25.56 -9.86 40.40
CA ALA A 310 -26.75 -10.01 41.20
C ALA A 310 -26.36 -10.65 42.54
N THR A 311 -26.85 -10.03 43.62
CA THR A 311 -26.99 -10.53 45.00
C THR A 311 -25.75 -10.48 45.92
N ALA A 312 -25.79 -9.50 46.83
CA ALA A 312 -25.23 -9.59 48.19
C ALA A 312 -26.16 -10.48 49.07
N PRO A 313 -25.76 -11.01 50.25
CA PRO A 313 -25.50 -10.16 51.43
C PRO A 313 -24.42 -10.63 52.44
N GLY A 314 -23.90 -9.65 53.19
CA GLY A 314 -23.69 -9.75 54.65
C GLY A 314 -22.34 -10.27 55.18
N SER A 315 -21.56 -9.38 55.81
CA SER A 315 -21.37 -9.36 57.28
C SER A 315 -20.32 -8.32 57.74
N LEU A 316 -20.81 -7.29 58.43
CA LEU A 316 -20.30 -6.64 59.65
C LEU A 316 -18.78 -6.65 59.96
N SER A 317 -18.17 -5.45 60.00
CA SER A 317 -17.65 -4.77 61.21
C SER A 317 -16.73 -3.58 60.82
N THR A 318 -17.16 -2.33 61.05
CA THR A 318 -16.68 -1.39 62.11
C THR A 318 -15.16 -1.09 61.99
N ILE A 319 -14.67 0.14 61.71
CA ILE A 319 -14.58 1.28 62.65
C ILE A 319 -14.12 2.56 61.90
N PHE A 320 -14.90 3.63 62.09
CA PHE A 320 -14.65 5.09 62.15
C PHE A 320 -13.86 5.90 61.09
N ARG A 321 -14.61 6.87 60.54
CA ARG A 321 -14.19 8.16 59.97
C ARG A 321 -13.57 9.08 61.02
N ALA A 322 -12.58 9.88 60.61
CA ALA A 322 -12.47 11.29 60.99
C ALA A 322 -11.70 12.07 59.90
N SER A 323 -12.32 13.14 59.41
CA SER A 323 -11.70 14.32 58.77
C SER A 323 -12.28 15.55 59.50
N PRO A 324 -11.78 16.77 59.27
CA PRO A 324 -10.42 17.26 59.41
C PRO A 324 -10.37 18.49 60.37
N ALA A 325 -9.16 18.95 60.68
CA ALA A 325 -8.84 20.33 61.05
C ALA A 325 -7.50 20.68 60.41
#